data_AF-A0A921INX1-F1
#
_entry.id   AF-A0A921INX1-F1
#
_cell.length_a   1.000
_cell.length_b   1.000
_cell.length_c   1.000
_cell.angle_alpha   90.00
_cell.angle_beta   90.00
_cell.angle_gamma   90.00
#
_symmetry.space_group_name_H-M   'P 1'
#
loop_
_entity.id
_entity.type
_entity.pdbx_description
1 polymer ?
#
loop_
_entity_poly.entity_id
_entity_poly.type
_entity_poly.pdbx_seq_one_letter_code
_entity_poly.pdbx_strand_id
1 'polypeptide(L)'
;MAQQNKNQPKAKTGLARCLELASGHKGLVFLSGFLAALAAICSFVPYLSIYYIIREILFVYPDMSLLNVSTISTWGWLALVGILGNIVYYFFALLCSHIAAFGTLYELKVAFADHIMHIPLGYHLTLGSGKLRKIMDENIESVEKFIAHQLPDFVASLVAPLVL
;
A
#
# COMPACT_ATOMS: atom_id res chain seq x y z
N MET A 1 -33.58 -19.47 -30.32
CA MET A 1 -33.71 -18.77 -29.02
C MET A 1 -33.05 -19.64 -27.96
N ALA A 2 -31.80 -19.36 -27.61
CA ALA A 2 -31.08 -20.07 -26.54
C ALA A 2 -31.00 -19.14 -25.32
N GLN A 3 -31.52 -19.63 -24.20
CA GLN A 3 -31.63 -18.92 -22.93
C GLN A 3 -30.24 -18.52 -22.42
N GLN A 4 -29.99 -17.22 -22.27
CA GLN A 4 -28.81 -16.71 -21.60
C GLN A 4 -28.95 -16.95 -20.09
N ASN A 5 -28.07 -17.81 -19.57
CA ASN A 5 -27.96 -18.14 -18.16
C ASN A 5 -27.54 -16.89 -17.34
N LYS A 6 -28.45 -16.38 -16.51
CA LYS A 6 -28.37 -15.05 -15.85
C LYS A 6 -27.56 -15.04 -14.54
N ASN A 7 -26.72 -16.04 -14.29
CA ASN A 7 -25.98 -16.23 -13.02
C ASN A 7 -24.46 -16.40 -13.22
N GLN A 8 -23.83 -15.55 -14.03
CA GLN A 8 -22.38 -15.38 -14.01
C GLN A 8 -22.08 -14.12 -13.17
N PRO A 9 -21.28 -14.19 -12.09
CA PRO A 9 -20.91 -12.99 -11.34
C PRO A 9 -20.25 -12.01 -12.29
N LYS A 10 -20.71 -10.75 -12.30
CA LYS A 10 -20.13 -9.69 -13.15
C LYS A 10 -18.61 -9.68 -12.94
N ALA A 11 -17.86 -9.81 -14.03
CA ALA A 11 -16.42 -9.66 -13.99
C ALA A 11 -16.09 -8.32 -13.32
N LYS A 12 -15.40 -8.37 -12.19
CA LYS A 12 -14.96 -7.16 -11.49
C LYS A 12 -14.03 -6.41 -12.43
N THR A 13 -14.20 -5.09 -12.54
CA THR A 13 -13.38 -4.23 -13.40
C THR A 13 -12.54 -3.29 -12.56
N GLY A 14 -11.37 -2.91 -13.08
CA GLY A 14 -10.44 -1.97 -12.43
C GLY A 14 -9.84 -2.49 -11.11
N LEU A 15 -9.84 -1.64 -10.09
CA LEU A 15 -9.24 -1.91 -8.77
C LEU A 15 -9.75 -3.20 -8.12
N ALA A 16 -11.05 -3.49 -8.27
CA ALA A 16 -11.66 -4.68 -7.70
C ALA A 16 -11.16 -5.98 -8.33
N ARG A 17 -10.68 -5.94 -9.58
CA ARG A 17 -10.03 -7.08 -10.24
C ARG A 17 -8.58 -7.23 -9.81
N CYS A 18 -7.86 -6.12 -9.65
CA CYS A 18 -6.49 -6.14 -9.13
C CYS A 18 -6.45 -6.68 -7.69
N LEU A 19 -7.40 -6.28 -6.84
CA LEU A 19 -7.58 -6.82 -5.50
C LEU A 19 -7.96 -8.32 -5.50
N GLU A 20 -8.77 -8.76 -6.46
CA GLU A 20 -9.10 -10.17 -6.62
C GLU A 20 -7.88 -11.00 -7.04
N LEU A 21 -7.05 -10.47 -7.93
CA LEU A 21 -5.78 -11.08 -8.34
C LEU A 21 -4.77 -11.11 -7.18
N ALA A 22 -4.65 -10.02 -6.42
CA ALA A 22 -3.83 -9.97 -5.20
C ALA A 22 -4.35 -10.90 -4.08
N SER A 23 -5.59 -11.38 -4.21
CA SER A 23 -6.24 -12.20 -3.19
C SER A 23 -5.72 -13.64 -3.11
N GLY A 24 -4.79 -14.06 -3.97
CA GLY A 24 -4.03 -15.31 -3.75
C GLY A 24 -3.21 -15.26 -2.45
N HIS A 25 -2.78 -14.07 -2.03
CA HIS A 25 -1.92 -13.83 -0.87
C HIS A 25 -2.60 -12.96 0.21
N LYS A 26 -3.90 -13.20 0.50
CA LYS A 26 -4.75 -12.36 1.39
C LYS A 26 -4.10 -12.01 2.73
N GLY A 27 -3.40 -12.95 3.34
CA GLY A 27 -2.77 -12.75 4.63
C GLY A 27 -1.70 -11.65 4.61
N LEU A 28 -0.84 -11.66 3.57
CA LEU A 28 0.25 -10.68 3.43
C LEU A 28 -0.27 -9.30 3.03
N VAL A 29 -1.29 -9.24 2.18
CA VAL A 29 -1.93 -7.97 1.77
C VAL A 29 -2.69 -7.33 2.94
N PHE A 30 -3.37 -8.14 3.74
CA PHE A 30 -4.03 -7.63 4.95
C PHE A 30 -3.01 -7.15 5.98
N LEU A 31 -1.94 -7.92 6.18
CA LEU A 31 -0.85 -7.57 7.09
C LEU A 31 -0.16 -6.28 6.65
N SER A 32 0.14 -6.10 5.35
CA SER A 32 0.74 -4.86 4.85
C SER A 32 -0.17 -3.66 5.07
N GLY A 33 -1.47 -3.78 4.81
CA GLY A 33 -2.45 -2.74 5.09
C GLY A 33 -2.52 -2.37 6.58
N PHE A 34 -2.53 -3.37 7.47
CA PHE A 34 -2.54 -3.15 8.92
C PHE A 34 -1.27 -2.44 9.41
N LEU A 35 -0.09 -2.89 8.95
CA LEU A 35 1.19 -2.25 9.26
C LEU A 35 1.26 -0.82 8.72
N ALA A 36 0.73 -0.56 7.52
CA ALA A 36 0.66 0.78 6.94
C ALA A 36 -0.25 1.71 7.76
N ALA A 37 -1.37 1.19 8.29
CA ALA A 37 -2.24 1.94 9.19
C ALA A 37 -1.53 2.30 10.51
N LEU A 38 -0.80 1.36 11.11
CA LEU A 38 0.01 1.63 12.31
C LEU A 38 1.10 2.67 12.05
N ALA A 39 1.78 2.57 10.90
CA ALA A 39 2.77 3.56 10.49
C ALA A 39 2.17 4.96 10.39
N ALA A 40 1.00 5.10 9.77
CA ALA A 40 0.26 6.36 9.68
C ALA A 40 -0.06 6.93 11.07
N ILE A 41 -0.50 6.11 12.03
CA ILE A 41 -0.74 6.54 13.41
C ILE A 41 0.57 7.03 14.07
N CYS A 42 1.64 6.26 13.95
CA CYS A 42 2.95 6.65 14.50
C CYS A 42 3.49 7.94 13.88
N SER A 43 3.20 8.20 12.61
CA SER A 43 3.59 9.42 11.91
C SER A 43 2.98 10.69 12.53
N PHE A 44 1.88 10.56 13.28
CA PHE A 44 1.21 11.70 13.90
C PHE A 44 1.82 12.10 15.26
N VAL A 45 2.45 11.16 15.96
CA VAL A 45 3.06 11.39 17.28
C VAL A 45 4.02 12.59 17.32
N PRO A 46 4.92 12.80 16.34
CA PRO A 46 5.82 13.96 16.33
C PRO A 46 5.08 15.29 16.23
N TYR A 47 3.95 15.35 15.52
CA TYR A 47 3.14 16.56 15.42
C TYR A 47 2.52 16.94 16.77
N LEU A 48 2.01 15.94 17.51
CA LEU A 48 1.53 16.15 18.88
C LEU A 48 2.66 16.59 19.82
N SER A 49 3.83 15.96 19.74
CA SER A 49 5.00 16.36 20.54
C SER A 49 5.38 17.82 20.29
N ILE A 50 5.43 18.27 19.04
CA ILE A 50 5.72 19.67 18.70
C ILE A 50 4.66 20.61 19.28
N TYR A 51 3.38 20.26 19.14
CA TYR A 51 2.28 21.04 19.71
C TYR A 51 2.43 21.24 21.23
N TYR A 52 2.70 20.16 21.98
CA TYR A 52 2.87 20.24 23.43
C TYR A 52 4.11 21.01 23.85
N ILE A 53 5.22 20.87 23.11
CA ILE A 53 6.44 21.64 23.36
C ILE A 53 6.18 23.15 23.17
N ILE A 54 5.53 23.54 22.07
CA ILE A 54 5.19 24.95 21.81
C ILE A 54 4.24 25.48 22.88
N ARG A 55 3.22 24.69 23.26
CA ARG A 55 2.26 25.06 24.31
C ARG A 55 2.96 25.33 25.65
N GLU A 56 3.91 24.49 26.04
CA GLU A 56 4.68 24.66 27.29
C GLU A 56 5.52 25.94 27.26
N ILE A 57 6.19 26.22 26.14
CA ILE A 57 6.99 27.44 25.95
C ILE A 57 6.12 28.69 26.03
N LEU A 58 4.96 28.70 25.37
CA LEU A 58 4.05 29.84 25.37
C LEU A 58 3.44 30.12 26.75
N PHE A 59 3.23 29.10 27.57
CA PHE A 59 2.62 29.25 28.91
C PHE A 59 3.57 29.91 29.91
N VAL A 60 4.87 29.70 29.71
CA VAL A 60 5.94 30.20 30.59
C VAL A 60 6.50 31.54 30.10
N TYR A 61 6.20 31.94 28.86
CA TYR A 61 6.66 33.20 28.30
C TYR A 61 6.14 34.42 29.09
N PRO A 62 6.97 35.43 29.41
CA PRO A 62 8.38 35.62 29.01
C PRO A 62 9.44 35.03 29.97
N ASP A 63 9.06 34.49 31.12
CA ASP A 63 10.00 34.02 32.14
C ASP A 63 10.40 32.55 31.93
N MET A 64 11.37 32.34 31.02
CA MET A 64 11.88 31.01 30.64
C MET A 64 12.52 30.20 31.78
N SER A 65 12.70 30.78 32.98
CA SER A 65 13.25 30.06 34.13
C SER A 65 12.29 29.02 34.72
N LEU A 66 10.98 29.19 34.49
CA LEU A 66 9.94 28.27 34.94
C LEU A 66 9.68 27.12 33.96
N LEU A 67 10.48 27.02 32.88
CA LEU A 67 10.29 26.06 31.82
C LEU A 67 10.58 24.64 32.32
N ASN A 68 9.61 23.74 32.15
CA ASN A 68 9.77 22.35 32.54
C ASN A 68 10.58 21.57 31.50
N VAL A 69 11.91 21.64 31.60
CA VAL A 69 12.86 20.97 30.69
C VAL A 69 12.62 19.45 30.64
N SER A 70 12.20 18.84 31.75
CA SER A 70 11.91 17.40 31.80
C SER A 70 10.71 17.00 30.94
N THR A 71 9.68 17.84 30.90
CA THR A 71 8.47 17.63 30.09
C THR A 71 8.80 17.78 28.61
N ILE A 72 9.58 18.80 28.24
CA ILE A 72 10.04 19.02 26.86
C ILE A 72 10.91 17.84 26.38
N SER A 73 11.84 17.36 27.22
CA SER A 73 12.68 16.21 26.88
C SER A 73 11.84 14.95 26.66
N THR A 74 10.81 14.72 27.47
CA THR A 74 9.90 13.57 27.34
C THR A 74 9.14 13.62 26.01
N TRP A 75 8.56 14.77 25.65
CA TRP A 75 7.90 14.93 24.34
C TRP A 75 8.88 14.79 23.17
N GLY A 76 10.12 15.24 23.32
CA GLY A 76 11.19 15.05 22.34
C GLY A 76 11.52 13.57 22.13
N TRP A 77 11.70 12.80 23.20
CA TRP A 77 11.90 11.36 23.11
C TRP A 77 10.71 10.62 22.50
N LEU A 78 9.49 11.03 22.87
CA LEU A 78 8.26 10.47 22.29
C LEU A 78 8.18 10.73 20.78
N ALA A 79 8.61 11.91 20.32
CA ALA A 79 8.69 12.23 18.89
C ALA A 79 9.68 11.31 18.16
N LEU A 80 10.86 11.08 18.74
CA LEU A 80 11.86 10.18 18.17
C LEU A 80 11.34 8.74 18.06
N VAL A 81 10.68 8.23 19.10
CA VAL A 81 10.06 6.90 19.09
C VAL A 81 8.94 6.83 18.04
N GLY A 82 8.13 7.89 17.90
CA GLY A 82 7.09 7.98 16.88
C GLY A 82 7.64 7.91 15.46
N ILE A 83 8.71 8.67 15.16
CA ILE A 83 9.39 8.64 13.85
C ILE A 83 9.97 7.25 13.58
N LEU A 84 10.68 6.67 14.56
CA LEU A 84 11.29 5.36 14.41
C LEU A 84 10.23 4.28 14.19
N GLY A 85 9.13 4.32 14.95
CA GLY A 85 7.99 3.43 14.80
C GLY A 85 7.37 3.53 13.42
N ASN A 86 7.13 4.75 12.91
CA ASN A 86 6.62 4.97 11.56
C ASN A 86 7.51 4.30 10.51
N ILE A 87 8.82 4.55 10.55
CA ILE A 87 9.79 3.98 9.60
C ILE A 87 9.75 2.44 9.64
N VAL A 88 9.80 1.86 10.85
CA VAL A 88 9.83 0.41 11.03
C VAL A 88 8.55 -0.24 10.51
N TYR A 89 7.38 0.25 10.93
CA TYR A 89 6.10 -0.31 10.51
C TYR A 89 5.87 -0.16 9.01
N TYR A 90 6.21 1.00 8.44
CA TYR A 90 6.07 1.24 7.02
C TYR A 90 7.00 0.37 6.18
N PHE A 91 8.24 0.17 6.64
CA PHE A 91 9.20 -0.72 5.98
C PHE A 91 8.68 -2.17 5.93
N PHE A 92 8.16 -2.69 7.04
CA PHE A 92 7.57 -4.02 7.07
C PHE A 92 6.28 -4.12 6.25
N ALA A 93 5.47 -3.06 6.20
CA ALA A 93 4.30 -2.99 5.32
C ALA A 93 4.73 -3.17 3.86
N LEU A 94 5.75 -2.43 3.40
CA LEU A 94 6.27 -2.52 2.04
C LEU A 94 6.85 -3.90 1.74
N LEU A 95 7.61 -4.50 2.65
CA LEU A 95 8.14 -5.86 2.46
C LEU A 95 7.03 -6.89 2.28
N CYS A 96 6.01 -6.86 3.14
CA CYS A 96 4.87 -7.78 3.03
C CYS A 96 4.13 -7.60 1.70
N SER A 97 3.97 -6.34 1.27
CA SER A 97 3.29 -6.03 0.01
C SER A 97 4.08 -6.46 -1.22
N HIS A 98 5.41 -6.32 -1.21
CA HIS A 98 6.27 -6.80 -2.29
C HIS A 98 6.23 -8.33 -2.43
N ILE A 99 6.26 -9.06 -1.30
CA ILE A 99 6.16 -10.52 -1.34
C ILE A 99 4.82 -10.95 -1.95
N ALA A 100 3.72 -10.30 -1.56
CA ALA A 100 2.40 -10.55 -2.14
C ALA A 100 2.33 -10.18 -3.63
N ALA A 101 2.96 -9.07 -4.03
CA ALA A 101 3.01 -8.61 -5.41
C ALA A 101 3.77 -9.60 -6.31
N PHE A 102 4.95 -10.08 -5.90
CA PHE A 102 5.73 -11.05 -6.67
C PHE A 102 5.02 -12.38 -6.83
N GLY A 103 4.35 -12.88 -5.79
CA GLY A 103 3.53 -14.10 -5.89
C GLY A 103 2.40 -13.94 -6.92
N THR A 104 1.68 -12.82 -6.86
CA THR A 104 0.62 -12.49 -7.82
C THR A 104 1.16 -12.32 -9.25
N LEU A 105 2.35 -11.71 -9.38
CA LEU A 105 3.04 -11.52 -10.65
C LEU A 105 3.35 -12.85 -11.35
N TYR A 106 3.84 -13.81 -10.57
CA TYR A 106 4.22 -15.12 -11.06
C TYR A 106 2.99 -15.86 -11.62
N GLU A 107 1.90 -15.89 -10.87
CA GLU A 107 0.63 -16.51 -11.30
C GLU A 107 0.09 -15.85 -12.58
N LEU A 108 0.16 -14.51 -12.67
CA LEU A 108 -0.27 -13.77 -13.85
C LEU A 108 0.58 -14.10 -15.08
N LYS A 109 1.91 -14.20 -14.94
CA LYS A 109 2.80 -14.57 -16.05
C LYS A 109 2.51 -15.99 -16.54
N VAL A 110 2.30 -16.94 -15.64
CA VAL A 110 1.97 -18.33 -15.99
C VAL A 110 0.61 -18.40 -16.70
N ALA A 111 -0.42 -17.76 -16.16
CA ALA A 111 -1.75 -17.74 -16.77
C ALA A 111 -1.75 -17.05 -18.15
N PHE A 112 -0.96 -15.98 -18.31
CA PHE A 112 -0.82 -15.29 -19.59
C PHE A 112 -0.12 -16.16 -20.63
N ALA A 113 0.96 -16.86 -20.25
CA ALA A 113 1.67 -17.78 -21.13
C ALA A 113 0.78 -18.96 -21.57
N ASP A 114 0.04 -19.56 -20.64
CA ASP A 114 -0.91 -20.64 -20.93
C ASP A 114 -2.02 -20.16 -21.87
N HIS A 115 -2.57 -18.96 -21.64
CA HIS A 115 -3.59 -18.40 -22.51
C HIS A 115 -3.09 -18.18 -23.94
N ILE A 116 -1.87 -17.63 -24.12
CA ILE A 116 -1.28 -17.41 -25.45
C ILE A 116 -1.12 -18.72 -26.23
N MET A 117 -0.81 -19.83 -25.56
CA MET A 117 -0.63 -21.14 -26.21
C MET A 117 -1.91 -21.66 -26.86
N HIS A 118 -3.08 -21.24 -26.37
CA HIS A 118 -4.39 -21.66 -26.88
C HIS A 118 -4.97 -20.72 -27.96
N ILE A 119 -4.31 -19.60 -28.26
CA ILE A 119 -4.77 -18.62 -29.24
C ILE A 119 -4.34 -19.03 -30.67
N PRO A 120 -5.22 -18.95 -31.69
CA PRO A 120 -4.89 -19.32 -33.06
C PRO A 120 -3.77 -18.45 -33.65
N LEU A 121 -2.87 -19.07 -34.44
CA LEU A 121 -1.71 -18.42 -35.08
C LEU A 121 -2.07 -17.16 -35.90
N GLY A 122 -3.27 -17.11 -36.48
CA GLY A 122 -3.76 -15.92 -37.19
C GLY A 122 -3.82 -14.67 -36.30
N TYR A 123 -4.16 -14.82 -35.02
CA TYR A 123 -4.20 -13.72 -34.06
C TYR A 123 -2.79 -13.25 -33.66
N HIS A 124 -1.83 -14.19 -33.56
CA HIS A 124 -0.43 -13.89 -33.26
C HIS A 124 0.20 -13.03 -34.37
N LEU A 125 -0.13 -13.31 -35.63
CA LEU A 125 0.32 -12.54 -36.79
C LEU A 125 -0.30 -11.13 -36.82
N THR A 126 -1.55 -10.96 -36.36
CA THR A 126 -2.22 -9.64 -36.32
C THR A 126 -1.77 -8.74 -35.18
N LEU A 127 -1.47 -9.27 -33.99
CA LEU A 127 -0.96 -8.47 -32.87
C LEU A 127 0.54 -8.18 -32.97
N GLY A 128 1.31 -9.13 -33.50
CA GLY A 128 2.77 -9.09 -33.49
C GLY A 128 3.36 -9.49 -32.12
N SER A 129 4.48 -10.22 -32.16
CA SER A 129 5.18 -10.74 -30.96
C SER A 129 5.64 -9.63 -30.01
N GLY A 130 6.04 -8.47 -30.54
CA GLY A 130 6.46 -7.32 -29.74
C GLY A 130 5.34 -6.75 -28.88
N LYS A 131 4.10 -6.73 -29.37
CA LYS A 131 2.94 -6.23 -28.62
C LYS A 131 2.53 -7.20 -27.51
N LEU A 132 2.62 -8.51 -27.76
CA LEU A 132 2.38 -9.54 -26.73
C LEU A 132 3.42 -9.46 -25.60
N ARG A 133 4.70 -9.30 -25.95
CA ARG A 133 5.76 -9.08 -24.96
C ARG A 133 5.52 -7.81 -24.15
N LYS A 134 5.17 -6.71 -24.82
CA LYS A 134 4.85 -5.44 -24.17
C LYS A 134 3.69 -5.57 -23.18
N ILE A 135 2.63 -6.29 -23.54
CA ILE A 135 1.50 -6.57 -22.64
C ILE A 135 1.94 -7.40 -21.44
N MET A 136 2.76 -8.43 -21.65
CA MET A 136 3.28 -9.28 -20.58
C MET A 136 4.21 -8.53 -19.64
N ASP A 137 5.01 -7.59 -20.14
CA ASP A 137 5.97 -6.88 -19.29
C ASP A 137 5.28 -5.67 -18.62
N GLU A 138 4.66 -4.77 -19.38
CA GLU A 138 4.15 -3.50 -18.86
C GLU A 138 2.86 -3.64 -18.02
N ASN A 139 1.90 -4.48 -18.43
CA ASN A 139 0.66 -4.60 -17.68
C ASN A 139 0.88 -5.36 -16.37
N ILE A 140 1.79 -6.34 -16.40
CA ILE A 140 2.15 -7.12 -15.22
C ILE A 140 2.96 -6.26 -14.24
N GLU A 141 3.90 -5.45 -14.74
CA GLU A 141 4.59 -4.44 -13.91
C GLU A 141 3.62 -3.39 -13.34
N SER A 142 2.59 -2.98 -14.09
CA SER A 142 1.57 -2.07 -13.58
C SER A 142 0.77 -2.70 -12.43
N VAL A 143 0.44 -3.99 -12.51
CA VAL A 143 -0.22 -4.72 -11.42
C VAL A 143 0.71 -4.86 -10.21
N GLU A 144 2.00 -5.12 -10.44
CA GLU A 144 3.01 -5.16 -9.38
C GLU A 144 3.06 -3.85 -8.61
N LYS A 145 3.22 -2.72 -9.30
CA LYS A 145 3.28 -1.39 -8.69
C LYS A 145 2.03 -1.08 -7.90
N PHE A 146 0.87 -1.47 -8.41
CA PHE A 146 -0.40 -1.31 -7.72
C PHE A 146 -0.41 -2.07 -6.39
N ILE A 147 -0.04 -3.36 -6.39
CA ILE A 147 -0.09 -4.20 -5.19
C ILE A 147 1.04 -3.83 -4.21
N ALA A 148 2.25 -3.63 -4.69
CA ALA A 148 3.44 -3.43 -3.86
C ALA A 148 3.46 -2.06 -3.16
N HIS A 149 3.02 -1.00 -3.84
CA HIS A 149 3.13 0.37 -3.33
C HIS A 149 1.77 1.03 -3.13
N GLN A 150 0.93 1.05 -4.17
CA GLN A 150 -0.29 1.86 -4.12
C GLN A 150 -1.32 1.32 -3.12
N LEU A 151 -1.35 0.02 -2.86
CA LEU A 151 -2.27 -0.58 -1.90
C LEU A 151 -1.90 -0.19 -0.44
N PRO A 152 -0.67 -0.40 0.06
CA PRO A 152 -0.25 0.14 1.36
C PRO A 152 -0.46 1.65 1.48
N ASP A 153 -0.08 2.41 0.45
CA ASP A 153 -0.17 3.87 0.44
C ASP A 153 -1.63 4.36 0.51
N PHE A 154 -2.53 3.66 -0.17
CA PHE A 154 -3.96 3.95 -0.13
C PHE A 154 -4.53 3.73 1.28
N VAL A 155 -4.14 2.63 1.94
CA VAL A 155 -4.57 2.38 3.33
C VAL A 155 -4.02 3.45 4.27
N ALA A 156 -2.73 3.79 4.17
CA ALA A 156 -2.13 4.85 4.96
C ALA A 156 -2.83 6.21 4.73
N SER A 157 -3.14 6.54 3.48
CA SER A 157 -3.83 7.78 3.10
C SER A 157 -5.27 7.86 3.60
N LEU A 158 -5.98 6.73 3.70
CA LEU A 158 -7.32 6.67 4.30
C LEU A 158 -7.27 6.82 5.82
N VAL A 159 -6.22 6.33 6.46
CA VAL A 159 -6.04 6.40 7.92
C VAL A 159 -5.57 7.79 8.35
N ALA A 160 -4.75 8.47 7.54
CA ALA A 160 -4.24 9.80 7.85
C ALA A 160 -5.30 10.82 8.33
N PRO A 161 -6.45 11.03 7.65
CA PRO A 161 -7.49 11.95 8.14
C PRO A 161 -8.28 11.45 9.35
N LEU A 162 -8.23 10.16 9.69
CA LEU A 162 -8.86 9.64 10.91
C LEU A 162 -8.00 9.89 12.16
N VAL A 163 -6.69 10.06 11.95
CA VAL A 163 -5.71 10.30 13.02
C VAL A 163 -5.51 11.79 13.27
N LEU A 164 -5.66 12.63 12.23
CA LEU A 164 -5.57 14.10 12.28
C LEU A 164 -6.78 14.72 12.99
#